data_AF-A0A0B7GQN5-F1
#
_entry.id   AF-A0A0B7GQN5-F1
#
_cell.length_a   1.000
_cell.length_b   1.000
_cell.length_c   1.000
_cell.angle_alpha   90.00
_cell.angle_beta   90.00
_cell.angle_gamma   90.00
#
_symmetry.space_group_name_H-M   'P 1'
#
loop_
_entity.id
_entity.type
_entity.pdbx_description
1 polymer ?
#
loop_
_entity_poly.entity_id
_entity_poly.type
_entity_poly.pdbx_seq_one_letter_code
_entity_poly.pdbx_strand_id
1 'polypeptide(L)'
;MQNFVFQDNIYQLVRSIDVVYEGLQLDLADELFFNKIINDITFFDFAIQKLVTQIEHQSHLPDYLTTMHCLFSCITRYTNLLNFYMQKVNISNKKNNEIIQKLKTIHKRNSDVQNQIATHIQETNTSSDSYQIVSQNELSELLDF
;
A
#
# COMPACT_ATOMS: atom_id res chain seq x y z
N MET A 1 -2.89 -17.50 -19.61
CA MET A 1 -2.65 -17.90 -18.20
C MET A 1 -1.75 -16.85 -17.58
N GLN A 2 -2.33 -15.75 -17.09
CA GLN A 2 -1.60 -14.68 -16.43
C GLN A 2 -1.63 -15.02 -14.94
N ASN A 3 -0.65 -15.80 -14.47
CA ASN A 3 -0.49 -16.00 -13.03
C ASN A 3 -0.28 -14.61 -12.42
N PHE A 4 -1.17 -14.22 -11.51
CA PHE A 4 -1.17 -12.90 -10.92
C PHE A 4 0.03 -12.76 -9.96
N VAL A 5 1.16 -12.27 -10.49
CA VAL A 5 2.41 -11.96 -9.76
C VAL A 5 2.25 -10.78 -8.78
N PHE A 6 1.01 -10.37 -8.44
CA PHE A 6 0.77 -9.22 -7.57
C PHE A 6 1.35 -9.44 -6.18
N GLN A 7 1.16 -10.63 -5.59
CA GLN A 7 1.68 -10.94 -4.27
C GLN A 7 3.21 -10.88 -4.24
N ASP A 8 3.89 -11.45 -5.24
CA ASP A 8 5.35 -11.40 -5.34
C ASP A 8 5.86 -9.97 -5.56
N ASN A 9 5.18 -9.19 -6.40
CA ASN A 9 5.53 -7.79 -6.65
C ASN A 9 5.35 -6.95 -5.38
N ILE A 10 4.24 -7.12 -4.67
CA ILE A 10 3.98 -6.45 -3.39
C ILE A 10 5.04 -6.88 -2.37
N TYR A 11 5.36 -8.17 -2.30
CA TYR A 11 6.37 -8.69 -1.39
C TYR A 11 7.74 -8.05 -1.64
N GLN A 12 8.19 -8.01 -2.90
CA GLN A 12 9.47 -7.38 -3.23
C GLN A 12 9.49 -5.88 -2.93
N LEU A 13 8.37 -5.20 -3.18
CA LEU A 13 8.24 -3.79 -2.88
C LEU A 13 8.32 -3.52 -1.37
N VAL A 14 7.63 -4.32 -0.56
CA VAL A 14 7.69 -4.27 0.91
C VAL A 14 9.12 -4.47 1.40
N ARG A 15 9.83 -5.49 0.91
CA ARG A 15 11.22 -5.74 1.30
C ARG A 15 12.13 -4.58 0.93
N SER A 16 11.94 -3.99 -0.23
CA SER A 16 12.72 -2.82 -0.66
C SER A 16 12.46 -1.60 0.23
N ILE A 17 11.19 -1.36 0.60
CA ILE A 17 10.80 -0.29 1.53
C ILE A 17 11.46 -0.52 2.90
N ASP A 18 11.38 -1.74 3.44
CA ASP A 18 11.95 -2.09 4.75
C ASP A 18 13.48 -1.86 4.75
N VAL A 19 14.20 -2.29 3.71
CA VAL A 19 15.65 -2.06 3.58
C VAL A 19 16.00 -0.57 3.59
N VAL A 20 15.22 0.28 2.89
CA VAL A 20 15.45 1.72 2.90
C VAL A 20 15.14 2.31 4.28
N TYR A 21 14.07 1.87 4.92
CA TYR A 21 13.69 2.32 6.26
C TYR A 21 14.75 1.99 7.30
N GLU A 22 15.21 0.73 7.34
CA GLU A 22 16.29 0.27 8.22
C GLU A 22 17.60 0.99 7.91
N GLY A 23 17.93 1.17 6.63
CA GLY A 23 19.13 1.91 6.20
C GLY A 23 19.13 3.37 6.69
N LEU A 24 17.97 4.02 6.73
CA LEU A 24 17.83 5.38 7.26
C LEU A 24 17.99 5.45 8.78
N GLN A 25 17.96 4.33 9.52
CA GLN A 25 18.22 4.33 10.96
C GLN A 25 19.71 4.29 11.30
N LEU A 26 20.55 3.92 10.33
CA LEU A 26 21.99 3.86 10.49
C LEU A 26 22.57 5.27 10.70
N ASP A 27 23.65 5.36 11.48
CA ASP A 27 24.40 6.58 11.70
C ASP A 27 25.40 6.80 10.53
N LEU A 28 24.84 7.13 9.37
CA LEU A 28 25.58 7.40 8.14
C LEU A 28 25.40 8.88 7.76
N ALA A 29 26.38 9.44 7.05
CA ALA A 29 26.26 10.81 6.54
C ALA A 29 25.10 10.92 5.53
N ASP A 30 24.04 11.65 5.90
CA ASP A 30 22.80 11.80 5.13
C ASP A 30 23.06 12.26 3.67
N GLU A 31 24.09 13.09 3.49
CA GLU A 31 24.50 13.66 2.20
C GLU A 31 24.89 12.58 1.17
N LEU A 32 25.48 11.47 1.64
CA LEU A 32 25.95 10.38 0.76
C LEU A 32 24.80 9.65 0.08
N PHE A 33 23.65 9.56 0.77
CA PHE A 33 22.53 8.74 0.32
C PHE A 33 21.32 9.56 -0.09
N PHE A 34 21.31 10.87 0.13
CA PHE A 34 20.17 11.75 -0.15
C PHE A 34 19.52 11.49 -1.52
N ASN A 35 20.30 11.56 -2.61
CA ASN A 35 19.76 11.35 -3.96
C ASN A 35 19.22 9.93 -4.16
N LYS A 36 19.89 8.92 -3.59
CA LYS A 36 19.44 7.53 -3.64
C LYS A 36 18.08 7.38 -2.93
N ILE A 37 17.96 7.90 -1.72
CA ILE A 37 16.73 7.83 -0.92
C ILE A 37 15.56 8.50 -1.65
N ILE A 38 15.79 9.67 -2.25
CA ILE A 38 14.75 10.35 -3.05
C ILE A 38 14.33 9.53 -4.26
N ASN A 39 15.29 8.91 -4.96
CA ASN A 39 14.99 8.03 -6.09
C ASN A 39 14.20 6.80 -5.64
N ASP A 40 14.60 6.15 -4.55
CA ASP A 40 13.92 4.98 -3.99
C ASP A 40 12.48 5.33 -3.58
N ILE A 41 12.29 6.44 -2.84
CA ILE A 41 10.96 6.92 -2.44
C ILE A 41 10.07 7.18 -3.66
N THR A 42 10.62 7.81 -4.70
CA THR A 42 9.89 8.14 -5.94
C THR A 42 9.54 6.87 -6.72
N PHE A 43 10.45 5.90 -6.77
CA PHE A 43 10.21 4.61 -7.39
C PHE A 43 9.10 3.85 -6.66
N PHE A 44 9.15 3.79 -5.31
CA PHE A 44 8.12 3.12 -4.52
C PHE A 44 6.75 3.75 -4.73
N ASP A 45 6.67 5.07 -4.75
CA ASP A 45 5.43 5.78 -5.06
C ASP A 45 4.85 5.32 -6.41
N PHE A 46 5.66 5.38 -7.47
CA PHE A 46 5.25 4.98 -8.81
C PHE A 46 4.80 3.51 -8.86
N ALA A 47 5.56 2.61 -8.22
CA ALA A 47 5.24 1.18 -8.16
C ALA A 47 3.91 0.92 -7.42
N ILE A 48 3.68 1.60 -6.29
CA ILE A 48 2.42 1.52 -5.54
C ILE A 48 1.26 1.97 -6.41
N GLN A 49 1.35 3.14 -7.04
CA GLN A 49 0.25 3.65 -7.88
C GLN A 49 -0.07 2.69 -9.02
N LYS A 50 0.96 2.13 -9.66
CA LYS A 50 0.77 1.13 -10.72
C LYS A 50 0.09 -0.12 -10.18
N LEU A 51 0.47 -0.62 -9.01
CA LEU A 51 -0.15 -1.80 -8.40
C LEU A 51 -1.61 -1.53 -8.03
N VAL A 52 -1.91 -0.38 -7.42
CA VAL A 52 -3.28 0.05 -7.07
C VAL A 52 -4.17 0.00 -8.31
N THR A 53 -3.78 0.73 -9.37
CA THR A 53 -4.56 0.75 -10.60
C THR A 53 -4.68 -0.65 -11.21
N GLN A 54 -3.64 -1.48 -11.20
CA GLN A 54 -3.71 -2.80 -11.80
C GLN A 54 -4.59 -3.78 -11.02
N ILE A 55 -4.59 -3.69 -9.68
CA ILE A 55 -5.34 -4.61 -8.81
C ILE A 55 -6.82 -4.22 -8.79
N GLU A 56 -7.17 -2.93 -8.74
CA GLU A 56 -8.57 -2.45 -8.73
C GLU A 56 -9.43 -3.00 -9.88
N HIS A 57 -8.84 -3.21 -11.06
CA HIS A 57 -9.55 -3.77 -12.23
C HIS A 57 -9.72 -5.29 -12.18
N GLN A 58 -9.30 -5.94 -11.09
CA GLN A 58 -9.19 -7.40 -10.98
C GLN A 58 -10.01 -7.95 -9.80
N SER A 59 -11.10 -7.26 -9.43
CA SER A 59 -12.01 -7.66 -8.34
C SER A 59 -12.65 -9.04 -8.50
N HIS A 60 -12.67 -9.56 -9.73
CA HIS A 60 -13.18 -10.90 -10.05
C HIS A 60 -12.22 -12.04 -9.66
N LEU A 61 -10.99 -11.75 -9.23
CA LEU A 61 -10.03 -12.78 -8.89
C LEU A 61 -10.30 -13.39 -7.51
N PRO A 62 -10.10 -14.71 -7.35
CA PRO A 62 -10.30 -15.38 -6.06
C PRO A 62 -9.47 -14.78 -4.91
N ASP A 63 -8.23 -14.38 -5.18
CA ASP A 63 -7.30 -13.84 -4.17
C ASP A 63 -7.31 -12.31 -4.11
N TYR A 64 -8.31 -11.65 -4.71
CA TYR A 64 -8.36 -10.19 -4.80
C TYR A 64 -8.32 -9.53 -3.42
N LEU A 65 -9.16 -9.97 -2.49
CA LEU A 65 -9.25 -9.37 -1.15
C LEU A 65 -7.93 -9.53 -0.37
N THR A 66 -7.32 -10.72 -0.44
CA THR A 66 -6.00 -10.97 0.14
C THR A 66 -4.94 -10.06 -0.48
N THR A 67 -4.96 -9.89 -1.79
CA THR A 67 -4.05 -9.00 -2.51
C THR A 67 -4.25 -7.54 -2.09
N MET A 68 -5.49 -7.09 -1.88
CA MET A 68 -5.82 -5.76 -1.38
C MET A 68 -5.32 -5.54 0.05
N HIS A 69 -5.44 -6.54 0.93
CA HIS A 69 -4.85 -6.48 2.27
C HIS A 69 -3.32 -6.38 2.23
N CYS A 70 -2.66 -7.16 1.36
CA CYS A 70 -1.21 -7.05 1.16
C CYS A 70 -0.81 -5.66 0.66
N LEU A 71 -1.55 -5.11 -0.30
CA LEU A 71 -1.31 -3.77 -0.84
C LEU A 71 -1.51 -2.69 0.25
N PHE A 72 -2.58 -2.78 1.05
CA PHE A 72 -2.81 -1.90 2.18
C PHE A 72 -1.63 -1.90 3.17
N SER A 73 -1.14 -3.09 3.52
CA SER A 73 0.04 -3.24 4.39
C SER A 73 1.30 -2.61 3.78
N CYS A 74 1.51 -2.80 2.48
CA CYS A 74 2.62 -2.19 1.74
C CYS A 74 2.56 -0.65 1.80
N ILE A 75 1.39 -0.07 1.53
CA ILE A 75 1.19 1.39 1.58
C ILE A 75 1.43 1.93 2.99
N THR A 76 1.00 1.18 4.02
CA THR A 76 1.24 1.55 5.43
C THR A 76 2.73 1.64 5.75
N ARG A 77 3.52 0.66 5.30
CA ARG A 77 4.99 0.68 5.48
C ARG A 77 5.63 1.84 4.74
N TYR A 78 5.16 2.11 3.51
CA TYR A 78 5.65 3.23 2.72
C TYR A 78 5.33 4.60 3.35
N THR A 79 4.12 4.80 3.87
CA THR A 79 3.75 6.05 4.55
C THR A 79 4.54 6.24 5.84
N ASN A 80 4.85 5.17 6.56
CA ASN A 80 5.77 5.21 7.72
C ASN A 80 7.19 5.61 7.32
N LEU A 81 7.72 5.07 6.22
CA LEU A 81 9.01 5.47 5.66
C LEU A 81 9.04 6.96 5.31
N LEU A 82 8.01 7.46 4.62
CA LEU A 82 7.88 8.88 4.28
C LEU A 82 7.88 9.77 5.52
N ASN A 83 7.08 9.41 6.52
CA ASN A 83 7.01 10.15 7.78
C ASN A 83 8.37 10.21 8.48
N PHE A 84 9.05 9.07 8.58
CA PHE A 84 10.37 8.98 9.19
C PHE A 84 11.40 9.85 8.46
N TYR A 85 11.44 9.75 7.12
CA TYR A 85 12.37 10.54 6.32
C TYR A 85 12.08 12.03 6.41
N MET A 86 10.81 12.45 6.36
CA MET A 86 10.42 13.86 6.51
C MET A 86 10.80 14.45 7.87
N GLN A 87 10.84 13.64 8.94
CA GLN A 87 11.31 14.08 10.26
C GLN A 87 12.83 14.25 10.31
N LYS A 88 13.58 13.45 9.54
CA LYS A 88 15.06 13.53 9.47
C LYS A 88 15.56 14.67 8.59
N VAL A 89 14.85 15.01 7.50
CA VAL A 89 15.33 16.02 6.55
C VAL A 89 15.34 17.41 7.19
N ASN A 90 16.53 18.01 7.28
CA ASN A 90 16.69 19.37 7.79
C ASN A 90 16.09 20.41 6.82
N ILE A 91 15.13 21.19 7.32
CA ILE A 91 14.31 22.16 6.59
C ILE A 91 15.10 23.45 6.25
N SER A 92 16.24 23.68 6.89
CA SER A 92 17.02 24.92 6.74
C SER A 92 17.67 25.12 5.36
N ASN A 93 17.72 24.09 4.52
CA ASN A 93 18.25 24.16 3.15
C ASN A 93 17.11 24.34 2.12
N LYS A 94 17.19 25.38 1.27
CA LYS A 94 16.17 25.69 0.26
C LYS A 94 15.88 24.52 -0.70
N LYS A 95 16.90 23.74 -1.08
CA LYS A 95 16.74 22.52 -1.91
C LYS A 95 15.93 21.44 -1.18
N ASN A 96 16.08 21.35 0.13
CA ASN A 96 15.32 20.41 0.95
C ASN A 96 13.85 20.82 1.06
N ASN A 97 13.53 22.12 1.03
CA ASN A 97 12.15 22.59 1.11
C ASN A 97 11.30 22.11 -0.08
N GLU A 98 11.78 22.26 -1.32
CA GLU A 98 11.05 21.77 -2.51
C GLU A 98 10.81 20.26 -2.46
N ILE A 99 11.81 19.52 -1.98
CA ILE A 99 11.74 18.07 -1.82
C ILE A 99 10.73 17.70 -0.73
N ILE A 100 10.73 18.39 0.40
CA ILE A 100 9.74 18.19 1.47
C ILE A 100 8.32 18.45 0.95
N GLN A 101 8.10 19.48 0.14
CA GLN A 101 6.77 19.73 -0.43
C GLN A 101 6.34 18.59 -1.36
N LYS A 102 7.24 18.07 -2.20
CA LYS A 102 6.97 16.88 -3.03
C LYS A 102 6.64 15.67 -2.16
N LEU A 103 7.40 15.42 -1.10
CA LEU A 103 7.16 14.30 -0.18
C LEU A 103 5.82 14.42 0.54
N LYS A 104 5.41 15.63 0.95
CA LYS A 104 4.08 15.87 1.54
C LYS A 104 2.96 15.56 0.55
N THR A 105 3.10 15.95 -0.71
CA THR A 105 2.12 15.63 -1.76
C THR A 105 2.03 14.12 -1.98
N ILE A 106 3.17 13.44 -2.07
CA ILE A 106 3.23 11.97 -2.19
C ILE A 106 2.59 11.30 -0.99
N HIS A 107 2.92 11.75 0.23
CA HIS A 107 2.38 11.22 1.47
C HIS A 107 0.86 11.34 1.54
N LYS A 108 0.32 12.54 1.22
CA LYS A 108 -1.12 12.77 1.16
C LYS A 108 -1.81 11.82 0.18
N ARG A 109 -1.32 11.74 -1.06
CA ARG A 109 -1.90 10.86 -2.08
C ARG A 109 -1.90 9.40 -1.65
N ASN A 110 -0.80 8.90 -1.06
CA ASN A 110 -0.74 7.52 -0.60
C ASN A 110 -1.64 7.27 0.62
N SER A 111 -1.83 8.27 1.49
CA SER A 111 -2.79 8.19 2.60
C SER A 111 -4.24 8.16 2.10
N ASP A 112 -4.57 8.96 1.08
CA ASP A 112 -5.89 8.96 0.45
C ASP A 112 -6.19 7.59 -0.20
N VAL A 113 -5.23 7.02 -0.93
CA VAL A 113 -5.35 5.67 -1.53
C VAL A 113 -5.48 4.60 -0.45
N GLN A 114 -4.70 4.69 0.63
CA GLN A 114 -4.79 3.75 1.76
C GLN A 114 -6.20 3.74 2.36
N ASN A 115 -6.81 4.92 2.55
CA ASN A 115 -8.17 5.05 3.06
C ASN A 115 -9.20 4.47 2.08
N GLN A 116 -9.04 4.70 0.78
CA GLN A 116 -9.92 4.11 -0.25
C GLN A 116 -9.90 2.58 -0.20
N ILE A 117 -8.70 1.99 -0.11
CA ILE A 117 -8.53 0.54 0.01
C ILE A 117 -9.17 0.02 1.30
N ALA A 118 -8.99 0.73 2.43
CA ALA A 118 -9.59 0.34 3.70
C ALA A 118 -11.13 0.31 3.63
N THR A 119 -11.74 1.36 3.07
CA THR A 119 -13.19 1.43 2.85
C THR A 119 -13.67 0.28 1.97
N HIS A 120 -12.98 0.03 0.86
CA HIS A 120 -13.36 -1.04 -0.07
C HIS A 120 -13.30 -2.44 0.56
N ILE A 121 -12.25 -2.72 1.36
CA ILE A 121 -12.12 -3.96 2.13
C ILE A 121 -13.29 -4.10 3.11
N GLN A 122 -13.65 -3.03 3.81
CA GLN A 122 -14.76 -3.04 4.77
C GLN A 122 -16.11 -3.32 4.09
N GLU A 123 -16.43 -2.64 2.98
CA GLU A 123 -17.65 -2.84 2.20
C GLU A 123 -17.78 -4.27 1.64
N THR A 124 -16.65 -4.85 1.23
CA THR A 124 -16.61 -6.23 0.70
C THR A 124 -16.84 -7.25 1.81
N ASN A 125 -16.31 -7.02 3.02
CA ASN A 125 -16.52 -7.90 4.16
C ASN A 125 -17.98 -7.85 4.66
N THR A 126 -18.56 -6.65 4.77
CA THR A 126 -19.96 -6.51 5.22
C THR A 126 -20.98 -7.08 4.24
N SER A 127 -20.70 -7.02 2.93
CA SER A 127 -21.53 -7.68 1.92
C SER A 127 -21.39 -9.20 1.95
N SER A 128 -20.19 -9.75 2.16
CA SER A 128 -20.00 -11.22 2.30
C SER A 128 -20.75 -11.80 3.50
N ASP A 129 -20.77 -11.10 4.64
CA ASP A 129 -21.53 -11.51 5.82
C ASP A 129 -23.05 -11.55 5.55
N SER A 130 -23.54 -10.69 4.66
CA SER A 130 -24.96 -10.70 4.25
C SER A 130 -25.31 -11.82 3.26
N TYR A 131 -24.34 -12.32 2.49
CA TYR A 131 -24.51 -13.46 1.57
C TYR A 131 -24.36 -14.82 2.25
N GLN A 132 -23.74 -14.90 3.44
CA GLN A 132 -23.67 -16.14 4.23
C GLN A 132 -24.93 -16.43 5.07
N ILE A 133 -25.91 -15.52 5.08
CA ILE A 133 -27.25 -15.85 5.55
C ILE A 133 -27.93 -16.59 4.40
N VAL A 134 -27.73 -17.93 4.35
CA VAL A 134 -28.61 -18.83 3.60
C VAL A 134 -30.02 -18.39 3.91
N SER A 135 -30.80 -17.98 2.90
CA SER A 135 -32.17 -17.59 3.17
C SER A 135 -32.84 -18.79 3.84
N GLN A 136 -33.58 -18.58 4.93
CA GLN A 136 -34.23 -19.69 5.65
C GLN A 136 -35.07 -20.59 4.72
N ASN A 137 -35.47 -20.06 3.56
CA ASN A 137 -36.16 -20.78 2.50
C ASN A 137 -35.26 -21.82 1.80
N GLU A 138 -33.98 -21.52 1.51
CA GLU A 138 -33.07 -22.47 0.83
C GLU A 138 -32.61 -23.60 1.77
N LEU A 139 -32.48 -23.30 3.07
CA LEU A 139 -32.19 -24.31 4.11
C LEU A 139 -33.37 -25.27 4.32
N SER A 140 -34.60 -24.81 4.09
CA SER A 140 -35.82 -25.63 4.18
C SER A 140 -35.93 -26.62 3.02
N GLU A 141 -35.51 -26.22 1.81
CA GLU A 141 -35.50 -27.11 0.62
C GLU A 141 -34.37 -28.16 0.67
N LEU A 142 -33.29 -27.92 1.42
CA LEU A 142 -32.18 -28.86 1.58
C LEU A 142 -32.36 -29.84 2.75
N LEU A 143 -33.29 -29.57 3.66
CA LEU A 143 -33.48 -30.35 4.90
C LEU A 143 -34.75 -31.21 4.94
N ASP A 144 -35.50 -31.33 3.84
CA ASP A 144 -36.70 -32.18 3.69
C ASP A 144 -37.46 -32.44 5.02
N PHE A 145 -38.20 -31.42 5.46
CA PHE A 145 -39.41 -31.57 6.28
C PHE A 145 -40.54 -30.76 5.67
#